data_AF-A0A933U8B7-F1
#
_entry.id   AF-A0A933U8B7-F1
#
_cell.length_a   1.000
_cell.length_b   1.000
_cell.length_c   1.000
_cell.angle_alpha   90.00
_cell.angle_beta   90.00
_cell.angle_gamma   90.00
#
_symmetry.space_group_name_H-M   'P 1'
#
loop_
_entity.id
_entity.type
_entity.pdbx_description
1 polymer ?
#
loop_
_entity_poly.entity_id
_entity_poly.type
_entity_poly.pdbx_seq_one_letter_code
_entity_poly.pdbx_strand_id
1 'polypeptide(L)'
;MKPQNPNRLRRGAVLLTAALAVTLAWAADAPKKDAKKSSGPPVPKLKKNDLAPLPAGEKPASSHAPFEDGDCSLCHKSKDPKNPGPITTNVNAQCLGCHEDFAPILARKSSHVAAKENCCNCHNPHNARQRKLLVESGSTLCLSCHEAIRTLTVQAKVKHEALTQGSQCSNCHNPHGANVEHLLVQLPFDLCVSCHGKDDVKDDQGKKLTNVKSLLDANKEWHGPVSQKDCSACHQPHGSANFRLLAQEYPPQFYSPYDPKLYGLCFECHEDTILAQPQTTTLTRFRNGGTNLHYVHVHKTERGRTCRACHEVHASKQKHQIRDAVPYGSRGWMLKVNYTQLPNGGMCDKTCHDQRVYTNSVPVALKAK
;
A
#
# COMPACT_ATOMS: atom_id res chain seq x y z
N MET A 1 44.20 6.41 18.83
CA MET A 1 44.16 7.88 18.86
C MET A 1 44.80 8.41 17.60
N LYS A 2 44.12 9.28 16.84
CA LYS A 2 44.64 9.92 15.61
C LYS A 2 45.88 10.76 15.91
N PRO A 3 46.71 11.01 14.87
CA PRO A 3 46.86 12.40 14.46
C PRO A 3 46.75 12.61 12.93
N GLN A 4 46.08 13.70 12.56
CA GLN A 4 46.28 14.46 11.30
C GLN A 4 47.54 15.34 11.51
N ASN A 5 48.24 15.97 10.56
CA ASN A 5 48.09 16.52 9.21
C ASN A 5 49.54 16.84 8.72
N PRO A 6 49.89 17.09 7.43
CA PRO A 6 49.92 18.51 6.99
C PRO A 6 49.81 18.80 5.45
N ASN A 7 49.35 20.04 5.16
CA ASN A 7 49.70 20.98 4.06
C ASN A 7 49.78 20.49 2.59
N ARG A 8 48.92 20.93 1.65
CA ARG A 8 48.75 22.28 1.02
C ARG A 8 50.06 23.03 0.69
N LEU A 9 50.40 23.14 -0.61
CA LEU A 9 50.60 24.40 -1.38
C LEU A 9 51.35 24.18 -2.71
N ARG A 10 50.82 24.75 -3.81
CA ARG A 10 51.46 25.47 -4.95
C ARG A 10 50.52 25.46 -6.17
N ARG A 11 50.46 26.42 -7.10
CA ARG A 11 50.50 27.91 -7.19
C ARG A 11 50.51 28.20 -8.71
N GLY A 12 49.86 29.29 -9.17
CA GLY A 12 50.01 29.85 -10.53
C GLY A 12 48.68 30.39 -11.08
N ALA A 13 48.21 31.57 -10.65
CA ALA A 13 48.51 32.92 -11.17
C ALA A 13 47.82 33.22 -12.51
N VAL A 14 46.98 34.27 -12.56
CA VAL A 14 46.92 35.32 -13.60
C VAL A 14 45.74 36.31 -13.32
N LEU A 15 46.11 37.58 -13.24
CA LEU A 15 45.43 38.87 -13.55
C LEU A 15 44.03 39.23 -12.96
N LEU A 16 44.05 40.37 -12.27
CA LEU A 16 42.92 41.20 -11.84
C LEU A 16 42.18 41.81 -13.04
N THR A 17 40.85 41.65 -13.08
CA THR A 17 39.90 42.66 -13.57
C THR A 17 38.64 42.65 -12.69
N ALA A 18 38.14 43.84 -12.39
CA ALA A 18 37.05 44.08 -11.44
C ALA A 18 35.69 43.63 -11.98
N ALA A 19 34.90 42.94 -11.16
CA ALA A 19 33.45 42.79 -11.35
C ALA A 19 32.74 42.50 -10.02
N LEU A 20 31.64 43.23 -9.84
CA LEU A 20 30.61 43.25 -8.79
C LEU A 20 30.63 42.12 -7.74
N ALA A 21 30.69 42.53 -6.46
CA ALA A 21 30.31 41.70 -5.33
C ALA A 21 28.78 41.54 -5.26
N VAL A 22 28.27 40.38 -5.67
CA VAL A 22 26.97 39.87 -5.23
C VAL A 22 27.23 38.82 -4.18
N THR A 23 27.08 39.18 -2.91
CA THR A 23 27.07 38.24 -1.79
C THR A 23 25.70 37.55 -1.76
N LEU A 24 25.59 36.36 -2.35
CA LEU A 24 24.47 35.45 -2.12
C LEU A 24 24.81 34.57 -0.91
N ALA A 25 24.24 34.94 0.23
CA ALA A 25 24.20 34.11 1.42
C ALA A 25 23.36 32.86 1.14
N TRP A 26 23.93 31.69 1.39
CA TRP A 26 23.24 30.40 1.29
C TRP A 26 22.48 30.15 2.59
N ALA A 27 21.25 30.66 2.66
CA ALA A 27 20.26 30.25 3.66
C ALA A 27 19.55 29.00 3.11
N ALA A 28 19.77 27.86 3.77
CA ALA A 28 19.05 26.63 3.51
C ALA A 28 17.65 26.72 4.14
N ASP A 29 16.67 27.20 3.36
CA ASP A 29 15.25 27.08 3.72
C ASP A 29 14.72 25.72 3.23
N ALA A 30 14.63 24.77 4.16
CA ALA A 30 13.79 23.60 3.98
C ALA A 30 12.33 24.05 3.84
N PRO A 31 11.55 23.56 2.86
CA PRO A 31 10.17 23.99 2.69
C PRO A 31 9.37 23.50 3.90
N LYS A 32 8.86 24.45 4.70
CA LYS A 32 7.84 24.18 5.71
C LYS A 32 6.64 23.61 4.97
N LYS A 33 6.37 22.31 5.18
CA LYS A 33 5.11 21.70 4.77
C LYS A 33 4.01 22.32 5.63
N ASP A 34 3.36 23.34 5.10
CA ASP A 34 2.09 23.80 5.63
C ASP A 34 1.12 22.63 5.57
N ALA A 35 0.77 22.10 6.74
CA ALA A 35 -0.33 21.16 6.90
C ALA A 35 -1.63 21.91 6.55
N LYS A 36 -1.93 22.04 5.26
CA LYS A 36 -3.26 22.40 4.79
C LYS A 36 -4.20 21.37 5.40
N LYS A 37 -5.02 21.81 6.36
CA LYS A 37 -6.23 21.08 6.75
C LYS A 37 -7.01 20.85 5.46
N SER A 38 -6.99 19.61 4.96
CA SER A 38 -7.81 19.23 3.82
C SER A 38 -9.26 19.27 4.30
N SER A 39 -9.90 20.42 4.17
CA SER A 39 -11.36 20.47 4.11
C SER A 39 -11.74 19.63 2.90
N GLY A 40 -12.16 18.39 3.15
CA GLY A 40 -12.67 17.51 2.10
C GLY A 40 -13.83 18.19 1.36
N PRO A 41 -14.22 17.66 0.18
CA PRO A 41 -15.40 18.15 -0.51
C PRO A 41 -16.62 18.13 0.42
N PRO A 42 -17.57 19.07 0.26
CA PRO A 42 -18.78 19.10 1.08
C PRO A 42 -19.48 17.73 1.01
N VAL A 43 -19.82 17.18 2.16
CA VAL A 43 -20.60 15.93 2.29
C VAL A 43 -21.87 16.10 1.46
N PRO A 44 -22.12 15.31 0.40
CA PRO A 44 -23.40 15.32 -0.29
C PRO A 44 -24.51 15.12 0.74
N LYS A 45 -25.39 16.12 0.82
CA LYS A 45 -26.50 16.10 1.77
C LYS A 45 -27.38 14.91 1.42
N LEU A 46 -27.57 13.99 2.37
CA LEU A 46 -28.66 13.03 2.32
C LEU A 46 -29.94 13.79 1.95
N LYS A 47 -30.75 13.21 1.06
CA LYS A 47 -32.01 13.83 0.67
C LYS A 47 -32.87 13.95 1.93
N LYS A 48 -33.68 15.02 2.02
CA LYS A 48 -34.54 15.30 3.20
C LYS A 48 -35.43 14.12 3.64
N ASN A 49 -35.70 13.16 2.75
CA ASN A 49 -36.53 11.99 3.04
C ASN A 49 -35.76 10.76 3.56
N ASP A 50 -34.42 10.79 3.61
CA ASP A 50 -33.62 9.59 3.95
C ASP A 50 -33.65 9.26 5.46
N LEU A 51 -34.13 10.19 6.29
CA LEU A 51 -34.28 10.03 7.75
C LEU A 51 -35.72 9.79 8.20
N ALA A 52 -36.69 9.82 7.28
CA ALA A 52 -38.07 9.46 7.61
C ALA A 52 -38.14 7.96 7.93
N PRO A 53 -39.10 7.52 8.77
CA PRO A 53 -39.40 6.11 8.91
C PRO A 53 -39.73 5.49 7.55
N LEU A 54 -39.36 4.22 7.36
CA LEU A 54 -39.72 3.48 6.16
C LEU A 54 -41.26 3.47 5.94
N PRO A 55 -41.72 3.48 4.68
CA PRO A 55 -43.14 3.43 4.36
C PRO A 55 -43.87 2.25 5.01
N ALA A 56 -45.14 2.46 5.36
CA ALA A 56 -45.97 1.42 5.94
C ALA A 56 -46.05 0.18 5.01
N GLY A 57 -45.83 -1.00 5.58
CA GLY A 57 -45.82 -2.28 4.85
C GLY A 57 -44.42 -2.74 4.44
N GLU A 58 -43.40 -1.91 4.57
CA GLU A 58 -42.03 -2.35 4.38
C GLU A 58 -41.42 -2.94 5.65
N LYS A 59 -40.77 -4.10 5.53
CA LYS A 59 -40.09 -4.73 6.65
C LYS A 59 -38.68 -4.15 6.82
N PRO A 60 -38.35 -3.51 7.96
CA PRO A 60 -37.00 -3.00 8.22
C PRO A 60 -36.02 -4.15 8.45
N ALA A 61 -34.74 -3.93 8.10
CA ALA A 61 -33.65 -4.84 8.45
C ALA A 61 -33.07 -4.52 9.84
N SER A 62 -33.17 -3.26 10.25
CA SER A 62 -32.96 -2.87 11.65
C SER A 62 -33.89 -1.72 12.02
N SER A 63 -34.31 -1.72 13.27
CA SER A 63 -35.15 -0.69 13.85
C SER A 63 -34.56 -0.30 15.19
N HIS A 64 -34.76 0.95 15.58
CA HIS A 64 -34.23 1.47 16.82
C HIS A 64 -35.26 1.26 17.93
N ALA A 65 -34.88 0.68 19.07
CA ALA A 65 -35.82 0.32 20.14
C ALA A 65 -36.73 1.48 20.57
N PRO A 66 -36.24 2.71 20.84
CA PRO A 66 -37.10 3.87 21.14
C PRO A 66 -38.18 4.17 20.08
N PHE A 67 -37.90 3.86 18.81
CA PHE A 67 -38.87 4.03 17.73
C PHE A 67 -39.87 2.87 17.68
N GLU A 68 -39.43 1.63 17.89
CA GLU A 68 -40.32 0.45 17.98
C GLU A 68 -41.29 0.56 19.15
N ASP A 69 -40.82 1.09 20.28
CA ASP A 69 -41.61 1.26 21.51
C ASP A 69 -42.57 2.47 21.42
N GLY A 70 -42.44 3.31 20.39
CA GLY A 70 -43.31 4.48 20.18
C GLY A 70 -42.96 5.67 21.08
N ASP A 71 -41.79 5.69 21.70
CA ASP A 71 -41.33 6.71 22.64
C ASP A 71 -40.78 7.96 21.93
N CYS A 72 -41.61 8.56 21.07
CA CYS A 72 -41.19 9.69 20.22
C CYS A 72 -40.67 10.89 21.04
N SER A 73 -41.20 11.10 22.25
CA SER A 73 -40.80 12.19 23.14
C SER A 73 -39.38 12.09 23.69
N LEU A 74 -38.71 10.94 23.55
CA LEU A 74 -37.31 10.81 23.93
C LEU A 74 -36.43 11.73 23.09
N CYS A 75 -36.72 11.81 21.79
CA CYS A 75 -35.93 12.61 20.84
C CYS A 75 -36.67 13.85 20.34
N HIS A 76 -38.00 13.83 20.30
CA HIS A 76 -38.83 14.89 19.74
C HIS A 76 -39.63 15.64 20.80
N LYS A 77 -40.14 16.82 20.44
CA LYS A 77 -40.97 17.66 21.35
C LYS A 77 -42.35 17.08 21.65
N SER A 78 -42.85 16.13 20.86
CA SER A 78 -44.18 15.54 20.99
C SER A 78 -44.10 14.01 20.92
N LYS A 79 -45.04 13.37 21.61
CA LYS A 79 -45.27 11.91 21.56
C LYS A 79 -46.13 11.45 20.39
N ASP A 80 -46.75 12.38 19.63
CA ASP A 80 -47.57 12.02 18.47
C ASP A 80 -46.68 11.47 17.34
N PRO A 81 -46.79 10.18 16.97
CA PRO A 81 -45.95 9.60 15.91
C PRO A 81 -46.21 10.20 14.53
N LYS A 82 -47.39 10.82 14.31
CA LYS A 82 -47.72 11.50 13.06
C LYS A 82 -47.17 12.92 13.02
N ASN A 83 -47.02 13.56 14.18
CA ASN A 83 -46.52 14.93 14.32
C ASN A 83 -45.61 15.10 15.55
N PRO A 84 -44.43 14.46 15.56
CA PRO A 84 -43.56 14.46 16.74
C PRO A 84 -42.88 15.84 16.95
N GLY A 85 -42.85 16.69 15.92
CA GLY A 85 -42.20 18.00 15.99
C GLY A 85 -40.67 17.91 15.90
N PRO A 86 -39.94 19.02 16.14
CA PRO A 86 -38.48 19.03 16.02
C PRO A 86 -37.83 18.19 17.11
N ILE A 87 -36.59 17.79 16.87
CA ILE A 87 -35.75 17.19 17.91
C ILE A 87 -35.49 18.17 19.06
N THR A 88 -35.36 17.65 20.27
CA THR A 88 -35.24 18.45 21.50
C THR A 88 -33.86 19.08 21.66
N THR A 89 -32.82 18.43 21.19
CA THR A 89 -31.42 18.87 21.31
C THR A 89 -30.64 18.65 20.01
N ASN A 90 -29.34 18.98 20.00
CA ASN A 90 -28.45 18.63 18.90
C ASN A 90 -28.42 17.10 18.70
N VAL A 91 -28.47 16.63 17.45
CA VAL A 91 -28.53 15.19 17.13
C VAL A 91 -27.46 14.37 17.86
N ASN A 92 -26.20 14.81 17.83
CA ASN A 92 -25.12 14.04 18.46
C ASN A 92 -25.23 14.06 19.98
N ALA A 93 -25.60 15.19 20.58
CA ALA A 93 -25.85 15.25 22.02
C ALA A 93 -27.01 14.31 22.43
N GLN A 94 -28.07 14.25 21.61
CA GLN A 94 -29.19 13.34 21.81
C GLN A 94 -28.76 11.88 21.77
N CYS A 95 -28.00 11.48 20.73
CA CYS A 95 -27.53 10.11 20.58
C CYS A 95 -26.55 9.73 21.70
N LEU A 96 -25.60 10.61 22.04
CA LEU A 96 -24.60 10.36 23.07
C LEU A 96 -25.18 10.33 24.49
N GLY A 97 -26.39 10.86 24.72
CA GLY A 97 -27.09 10.72 25.99
C GLY A 97 -27.40 9.27 26.37
N CYS A 98 -27.54 8.39 25.37
CA CYS A 98 -27.72 6.93 25.57
C CYS A 98 -26.55 6.09 25.02
N HIS A 99 -25.80 6.60 24.05
CA HIS A 99 -24.68 5.92 23.41
C HIS A 99 -23.33 6.54 23.80
N GLU A 100 -23.13 6.74 25.11
CA GLU A 100 -21.96 7.43 25.66
C GLU A 100 -20.62 6.79 25.27
N ASP A 101 -20.61 5.47 25.02
CA ASP A 101 -19.44 4.71 24.56
C ASP A 101 -18.81 5.24 23.25
N PHE A 102 -19.58 5.97 22.45
CA PHE A 102 -19.07 6.58 21.21
C PHE A 102 -18.32 7.89 21.45
N ALA A 103 -18.55 8.58 22.56
CA ALA A 103 -17.85 9.82 22.88
C ALA A 103 -16.31 9.67 22.85
N PRO A 104 -15.70 8.68 23.53
CA PRO A 104 -14.25 8.46 23.45
C PRO A 104 -13.78 8.02 22.05
N ILE A 105 -14.62 7.34 21.26
CA ILE A 105 -14.28 6.92 19.88
C ILE A 105 -14.19 8.13 18.95
N LEU A 106 -15.17 9.03 19.02
CA LEU A 106 -15.23 10.28 18.25
C LEU A 106 -14.11 11.26 18.62
N ALA A 107 -13.51 11.10 19.81
CA ALA A 107 -12.40 11.90 20.30
C ALA A 107 -11.01 11.34 19.92
N ARG A 108 -10.93 10.17 19.26
CA ARG A 108 -9.64 9.58 18.86
C ARG A 108 -8.89 10.45 17.85
N LYS A 109 -7.56 10.27 17.80
CA LYS A 109 -6.62 11.06 16.95
C LYS A 109 -7.10 11.17 15.51
N SER A 110 -7.50 10.06 14.89
CA SER A 110 -8.12 10.05 13.57
C SER A 110 -9.63 9.93 13.77
N SER A 111 -10.31 11.06 13.85
CA SER A 111 -11.78 11.11 13.96
C SER A 111 -12.42 11.39 12.62
N HIS A 112 -13.54 10.73 12.31
CA HIS A 112 -14.27 10.99 11.08
C HIS A 112 -15.15 12.24 11.24
N VAL A 113 -14.93 13.26 10.39
CA VAL A 113 -15.62 14.55 10.49
C VAL A 113 -17.14 14.38 10.40
N ALA A 114 -17.62 13.58 9.44
CA ALA A 114 -19.06 13.37 9.26
C ALA A 114 -19.71 12.71 10.50
N ALA A 115 -18.99 11.83 11.21
CA ALA A 115 -19.49 11.21 12.44
C ALA A 115 -19.52 12.19 13.61
N LYS A 116 -18.56 13.11 13.70
CA LYS A 116 -18.52 14.16 14.73
C LYS A 116 -19.59 15.23 14.53
N GLU A 117 -19.97 15.50 13.29
CA GLU A 117 -20.96 16.53 12.98
C GLU A 117 -22.39 16.05 13.21
N ASN A 118 -22.74 14.87 12.70
CA ASN A 118 -24.10 14.36 12.78
C ASN A 118 -24.16 12.84 12.56
N CYS A 119 -24.62 12.07 13.57
CA CYS A 119 -24.86 10.63 13.48
C CYS A 119 -25.83 10.30 12.32
N CYS A 120 -26.79 11.18 12.05
CA CYS A 120 -27.75 11.02 10.98
C CYS A 120 -27.19 11.28 9.58
N ASN A 121 -25.90 11.59 9.42
CA ASN A 121 -25.24 11.55 8.11
C ASN A 121 -25.10 10.12 7.57
N CYS A 122 -25.26 9.12 8.43
CA CYS A 122 -25.12 7.71 8.08
C CYS A 122 -26.25 6.85 8.63
N HIS A 123 -26.86 7.23 9.75
CA HIS A 123 -27.87 6.45 10.44
C HIS A 123 -29.28 7.05 10.35
N ASN A 124 -30.30 6.22 10.13
CA ASN A 124 -31.69 6.59 10.33
C ASN A 124 -32.14 6.17 11.75
N PRO A 125 -32.40 7.11 12.67
CA PRO A 125 -32.67 6.79 14.08
C PRO A 125 -34.04 6.14 14.32
N HIS A 126 -34.87 5.99 13.29
CA HIS A 126 -36.15 5.29 13.36
C HIS A 126 -35.97 3.83 12.97
N ASN A 127 -35.73 3.58 11.68
CA ASN A 127 -35.53 2.26 11.11
C ASN A 127 -34.83 2.37 9.75
N ALA A 128 -34.25 1.26 9.28
CA ALA A 128 -33.52 1.23 8.02
C ALA A 128 -33.59 -0.11 7.31
N ARG A 129 -33.36 -0.08 5.99
CA ARG A 129 -33.22 -1.27 5.13
C ARG A 129 -31.90 -2.00 5.36
N GLN A 130 -30.96 -1.39 6.07
CA GLN A 130 -29.66 -1.95 6.39
C GLN A 130 -29.53 -2.23 7.88
N ARG A 131 -28.58 -3.10 8.26
CA ARG A 131 -28.21 -3.32 9.65
C ARG A 131 -27.59 -2.04 10.24
N LYS A 132 -27.61 -1.93 11.58
CA LYS A 132 -27.05 -0.79 12.31
C LYS A 132 -27.64 0.55 11.85
N LEU A 133 -28.90 0.55 11.42
CA LEU A 133 -29.63 1.74 11.00
C LEU A 133 -29.03 2.49 9.82
N LEU A 134 -28.17 1.88 9.00
CA LEU A 134 -27.52 2.62 7.90
C LEU A 134 -28.54 3.03 6.82
N VAL A 135 -28.47 4.30 6.40
CA VAL A 135 -29.34 4.84 5.34
C VAL A 135 -29.07 4.19 3.97
N GLU A 136 -27.85 3.68 3.77
CA GLU A 136 -27.40 2.99 2.56
C GLU A 136 -26.45 1.85 2.92
N SER A 137 -26.22 0.92 1.98
CA SER A 137 -25.23 -0.15 2.19
C SER A 137 -23.83 0.41 2.40
N GLY A 138 -22.98 -0.27 3.19
CA GLY A 138 -21.68 0.26 3.65
C GLY A 138 -20.82 0.92 2.56
N SER A 139 -20.46 0.16 1.52
CA SER A 139 -19.66 0.70 0.41
C SER A 139 -20.37 1.84 -0.32
N THR A 140 -21.66 1.71 -0.64
CA THR A 140 -22.41 2.77 -1.32
C THR A 140 -22.45 4.05 -0.49
N LEU A 141 -22.66 3.93 0.82
CA LEU A 141 -22.69 5.05 1.76
C LEU A 141 -21.35 5.77 1.80
N CYS A 142 -20.24 5.04 1.97
CA CYS A 142 -18.90 5.64 1.99
C CYS A 142 -18.57 6.32 0.65
N LEU A 143 -18.85 5.64 -0.47
CA LEU A 143 -18.52 6.12 -1.81
C LEU A 143 -19.42 7.28 -2.28
N SER A 144 -20.53 7.56 -1.58
CA SER A 144 -21.34 8.75 -1.84
C SER A 144 -20.55 10.05 -1.62
N CYS A 145 -19.62 10.06 -0.65
CA CYS A 145 -18.80 11.21 -0.30
C CYS A 145 -17.34 11.04 -0.75
N HIS A 146 -16.81 9.82 -0.69
CA HIS A 146 -15.41 9.52 -1.03
C HIS A 146 -15.21 9.28 -2.54
N GLU A 147 -15.49 10.32 -3.33
CA GLU A 147 -15.49 10.28 -4.80
C GLU A 147 -14.19 9.77 -5.41
N ALA A 148 -13.05 10.18 -4.88
CA ALA A 148 -11.74 9.74 -5.37
C ALA A 148 -11.57 8.22 -5.25
N ILE A 149 -12.01 7.64 -4.12
CA ILE A 149 -11.99 6.19 -3.90
C ILE A 149 -13.03 5.51 -4.78
N ARG A 150 -14.21 6.12 -4.98
CA ARG A 150 -15.23 5.60 -5.91
C ARG A 150 -14.66 5.49 -7.32
N THR A 151 -14.02 6.55 -7.81
CA THR A 151 -13.40 6.59 -9.13
C THR A 151 -12.31 5.52 -9.25
N LEU A 152 -11.39 5.46 -8.28
CA LEU A 152 -10.31 4.48 -8.27
C LEU A 152 -10.84 3.04 -8.28
N THR A 153 -11.80 2.72 -7.41
CA THR A 153 -12.35 1.36 -7.29
C THR A 153 -13.23 0.96 -8.47
N VAL A 154 -13.92 1.91 -9.12
CA VAL A 154 -14.69 1.65 -10.35
C VAL A 154 -13.75 1.35 -11.51
N GLN A 155 -12.69 2.14 -11.68
CA GLN A 155 -11.72 2.04 -12.78
C GLN A 155 -10.67 0.93 -12.58
N ALA A 156 -10.45 0.48 -11.34
CA ALA A 156 -9.49 -0.57 -11.05
C ALA A 156 -9.83 -1.88 -11.77
N LYS A 157 -8.84 -2.42 -12.49
CA LYS A 157 -8.90 -3.75 -13.10
C LYS A 157 -8.90 -4.85 -12.04
N VAL A 158 -8.10 -4.67 -11.00
CA VAL A 158 -7.97 -5.57 -9.86
C VAL A 158 -8.49 -4.84 -8.64
N LYS A 159 -9.58 -5.35 -8.04
CA LYS A 159 -10.21 -4.75 -6.87
C LYS A 159 -9.90 -5.59 -5.65
N HIS A 160 -9.64 -4.96 -4.52
CA HIS A 160 -9.46 -5.72 -3.29
C HIS A 160 -10.81 -6.26 -2.82
N GLU A 161 -10.91 -7.58 -2.70
CA GLU A 161 -12.14 -8.25 -2.27
C GLU A 161 -12.64 -7.82 -0.88
N ALA A 162 -11.75 -7.31 -0.02
CA ALA A 162 -12.11 -6.72 1.26
C ALA A 162 -13.03 -5.49 1.12
N LEU A 163 -13.17 -4.90 -0.07
CA LEU A 163 -14.10 -3.80 -0.31
C LEU A 163 -15.53 -4.26 -0.61
N THR A 164 -15.73 -5.53 -0.96
CA THR A 164 -17.04 -6.07 -1.36
C THR A 164 -17.54 -7.15 -0.42
N GLN A 165 -16.66 -7.83 0.31
CA GLN A 165 -17.01 -8.87 1.28
C GLN A 165 -17.02 -8.36 2.73
N GLY A 166 -17.70 -9.12 3.60
CA GLY A 166 -17.72 -8.88 5.04
C GLY A 166 -18.26 -7.49 5.39
N SER A 167 -17.50 -6.73 6.18
CA SER A 167 -17.85 -5.35 6.55
C SER A 167 -17.33 -4.30 5.57
N GLN A 168 -16.88 -4.72 4.38
CA GLN A 168 -16.47 -3.86 3.27
C GLN A 168 -15.39 -2.84 3.70
N CYS A 169 -15.61 -1.54 3.51
CA CYS A 169 -14.70 -0.48 3.96
C CYS A 169 -14.36 -0.60 5.46
N SER A 170 -15.30 -1.11 6.27
CA SER A 170 -15.10 -1.29 7.71
C SER A 170 -14.28 -2.53 8.08
N ASN A 171 -13.85 -3.33 7.11
CA ASN A 171 -12.83 -4.36 7.32
C ASN A 171 -11.49 -3.72 7.71
N CYS A 172 -11.23 -2.49 7.22
CA CYS A 172 -9.97 -1.77 7.44
C CYS A 172 -10.16 -0.47 8.24
N HIS A 173 -11.30 0.20 8.08
CA HIS A 173 -11.55 1.52 8.65
C HIS A 173 -12.60 1.51 9.77
N ASN A 174 -12.45 2.38 10.77
CA ASN A 174 -13.50 2.68 11.72
C ASN A 174 -14.20 4.00 11.30
N PRO A 175 -15.47 3.94 10.85
CA PRO A 175 -16.16 5.13 10.34
C PRO A 175 -16.50 6.18 11.41
N HIS A 176 -16.33 5.86 12.70
CA HIS A 176 -16.53 6.80 13.82
C HIS A 176 -15.21 7.45 14.25
N GLY A 177 -14.15 6.64 14.38
CA GLY A 177 -12.83 7.12 14.77
C GLY A 177 -11.86 6.01 15.16
N ALA A 178 -10.57 6.26 14.92
CA ALA A 178 -9.47 5.34 15.23
C ALA A 178 -8.24 6.07 15.78
N ASN A 179 -7.37 5.29 16.43
CA ASN A 179 -6.09 5.79 16.94
C ASN A 179 -5.00 5.81 15.86
N VAL A 180 -5.23 5.14 14.73
CA VAL A 180 -4.33 5.09 13.58
C VAL A 180 -4.86 6.04 12.51
N GLU A 181 -3.94 6.67 11.78
CA GLU A 181 -4.27 7.60 10.70
C GLU A 181 -5.13 6.91 9.62
N HIS A 182 -5.85 7.73 8.85
CA HIS A 182 -6.82 7.26 7.86
C HIS A 182 -7.91 6.35 8.45
N LEU A 183 -8.27 6.55 9.71
CA LEU A 183 -9.30 5.76 10.41
C LEU A 183 -8.98 4.26 10.49
N LEU A 184 -7.73 3.82 10.34
CA LEU A 184 -7.42 2.39 10.32
C LEU A 184 -7.67 1.72 11.66
N VAL A 185 -8.27 0.53 11.64
CA VAL A 185 -8.60 -0.22 12.88
C VAL A 185 -7.36 -0.78 13.59
N GLN A 186 -6.23 -0.89 12.87
CA GLN A 186 -4.94 -1.36 13.35
C GLN A 186 -3.81 -0.64 12.61
N LEU A 187 -2.56 -0.79 13.05
CA LEU A 187 -1.41 -0.29 12.30
C LEU A 187 -1.36 -0.98 10.92
N PRO A 188 -0.94 -0.27 9.85
CA PRO A 188 -1.09 -0.77 8.47
C PRO A 188 -0.55 -2.18 8.25
N PHE A 189 0.66 -2.47 8.73
CA PHE A 189 1.26 -3.79 8.58
C PHE A 189 0.48 -4.88 9.32
N ASP A 190 0.14 -4.65 10.59
CA ASP A 190 -0.60 -5.60 11.42
C ASP A 190 -2.00 -5.85 10.83
N LEU A 191 -2.65 -4.80 10.31
CA LEU A 191 -3.92 -4.90 9.60
C LEU A 191 -3.80 -5.81 8.37
N CYS A 192 -2.79 -5.59 7.52
CA CYS A 192 -2.57 -6.42 6.34
C CYS A 192 -2.36 -7.89 6.71
N VAL A 193 -1.46 -8.17 7.67
CA VAL A 193 -1.14 -9.56 8.04
C VAL A 193 -2.21 -10.22 8.91
N SER A 194 -3.18 -9.46 9.45
CA SER A 194 -4.35 -10.04 10.14
C SER A 194 -5.20 -10.95 9.23
N CYS A 195 -5.15 -10.69 7.92
CA CYS A 195 -5.75 -11.53 6.87
C CYS A 195 -4.67 -12.21 6.02
N HIS A 196 -3.71 -11.46 5.48
CA HIS A 196 -2.67 -11.98 4.59
C HIS A 196 -1.56 -12.80 5.30
N GLY A 197 -1.66 -12.94 6.63
CA GLY A 197 -0.86 -13.86 7.44
C GLY A 197 -1.51 -15.22 7.67
N LYS A 198 -2.55 -15.57 6.91
CA LYS A 198 -3.31 -16.83 7.00
C LYS A 198 -3.27 -17.60 5.68
N ASP A 199 -3.52 -18.91 5.75
CA ASP A 199 -3.44 -19.83 4.59
C ASP A 199 -4.77 -20.00 3.82
N ASP A 200 -5.80 -19.25 4.22
CA ASP A 200 -7.16 -19.31 3.70
C ASP A 200 -7.47 -18.20 2.67
N VAL A 201 -6.61 -17.18 2.57
CA VAL A 201 -6.75 -16.12 1.56
C VAL A 201 -6.43 -16.67 0.18
N LYS A 202 -7.33 -16.42 -0.78
CA LYS A 202 -7.22 -16.88 -2.17
C LYS A 202 -7.29 -15.69 -3.12
N ASP A 203 -6.86 -15.90 -4.36
CA ASP A 203 -7.18 -14.98 -5.46
C ASP A 203 -8.54 -15.28 -6.10
N ASP A 204 -8.87 -14.49 -7.11
CA ASP A 204 -10.06 -14.59 -7.95
C ASP A 204 -10.17 -15.94 -8.69
N GLN A 205 -9.07 -16.69 -8.81
CA GLN A 205 -9.03 -18.03 -9.40
C GLN A 205 -9.06 -19.13 -8.33
N GLY A 206 -9.26 -18.78 -7.06
CA GLY A 206 -9.28 -19.73 -5.95
C GLY A 206 -7.90 -20.25 -5.54
N LYS A 207 -6.81 -19.75 -6.12
CA LYS A 207 -5.45 -20.13 -5.76
C LYS A 207 -5.08 -19.44 -4.46
N LYS A 208 -4.55 -20.23 -3.51
CA LYS A 208 -4.08 -19.73 -2.22
C LYS A 208 -2.97 -18.70 -2.41
N LEU A 209 -3.09 -17.59 -1.68
CA LEU A 209 -2.04 -16.58 -1.61
C LEU A 209 -0.93 -17.06 -0.69
N THR A 210 0.25 -16.48 -0.88
CA THR A 210 1.33 -16.66 0.09
C THR A 210 0.89 -16.08 1.43
N ASN A 211 1.00 -16.89 2.48
CA ASN A 211 0.92 -16.41 3.84
C ASN A 211 2.15 -15.55 4.13
N VAL A 212 1.97 -14.23 4.06
CA VAL A 212 3.06 -13.27 4.16
C VAL A 212 3.69 -13.34 5.55
N LYS A 213 2.89 -13.49 6.61
CA LYS A 213 3.44 -13.60 7.97
C LYS A 213 4.38 -14.79 8.10
N SER A 214 3.95 -15.98 7.67
CA SER A 214 4.80 -17.19 7.67
C SER A 214 6.03 -17.04 6.78
N LEU A 215 5.91 -16.37 5.63
CA LEU A 215 7.06 -16.06 4.78
C LEU A 215 8.06 -15.16 5.50
N LEU A 216 7.61 -14.09 6.15
CA LEU A 216 8.46 -13.15 6.87
C LEU A 216 9.12 -13.78 8.11
N ASP A 217 8.39 -14.63 8.83
CA ASP A 217 8.92 -15.36 10.00
C ASP A 217 10.02 -16.36 9.59
N ALA A 218 9.90 -16.97 8.41
CA ALA A 218 10.87 -17.95 7.90
C ALA A 218 12.10 -17.34 7.22
N ASN A 219 12.11 -16.03 6.97
CA ASN A 219 13.12 -15.35 6.15
C ASN A 219 13.61 -14.08 6.83
N LYS A 220 14.94 -13.99 7.05
CA LYS A 220 15.56 -12.88 7.79
C LYS A 220 15.87 -11.65 6.94
N GLU A 221 15.99 -11.79 5.62
CA GLU A 221 16.35 -10.69 4.73
C GLU A 221 15.06 -10.08 4.18
N TRP A 222 14.43 -9.19 4.93
CA TRP A 222 13.22 -8.50 4.48
C TRP A 222 13.57 -7.43 3.46
N HIS A 223 12.73 -7.30 2.43
CA HIS A 223 12.91 -6.25 1.45
C HIS A 223 12.66 -4.87 2.08
N GLY A 224 13.31 -3.81 1.60
CA GLY A 224 13.35 -2.49 2.26
C GLY A 224 11.98 -1.95 2.69
N PRO A 225 10.98 -1.85 1.80
CA PRO A 225 9.64 -1.40 2.20
C PRO A 225 8.98 -2.33 3.23
N VAL A 226 9.21 -3.64 3.13
CA VAL A 226 8.67 -4.63 4.07
C VAL A 226 9.34 -4.53 5.44
N SER A 227 10.66 -4.31 5.49
CA SER A 227 11.39 -4.06 6.75
C SER A 227 10.96 -2.76 7.42
N GLN A 228 10.52 -1.78 6.63
CA GLN A 228 9.87 -0.55 7.10
C GLN A 228 8.39 -0.74 7.45
N LYS A 229 7.85 -1.95 7.26
CA LYS A 229 6.43 -2.30 7.51
C LYS A 229 5.46 -1.49 6.64
N ASP A 230 5.88 -1.07 5.45
CA ASP A 230 5.08 -0.30 4.50
C ASP A 230 4.67 -1.17 3.29
N CYS A 231 3.56 -1.90 3.45
CA CYS A 231 2.97 -2.67 2.37
C CYS A 231 2.47 -1.77 1.21
N SER A 232 2.05 -0.54 1.54
CA SER A 232 1.47 0.42 0.60
C SER A 232 2.51 1.06 -0.33
N ALA A 233 3.80 0.93 -0.03
CA ALA A 233 4.87 1.33 -0.93
C ALA A 233 4.79 0.61 -2.29
N CYS A 234 4.24 -0.61 -2.32
CA CYS A 234 4.08 -1.38 -3.57
C CYS A 234 2.63 -1.76 -3.87
N HIS A 235 1.74 -1.79 -2.88
CA HIS A 235 0.34 -2.19 -3.07
C HIS A 235 -0.63 -1.01 -2.93
N GLN A 236 -1.66 -0.97 -3.78
CA GLN A 236 -2.81 -0.09 -3.70
C GLN A 236 -4.00 -0.85 -3.08
N PRO A 237 -4.25 -0.70 -1.76
CA PRO A 237 -5.20 -1.55 -1.03
C PRO A 237 -6.66 -1.39 -1.48
N HIS A 238 -7.00 -0.30 -2.16
CA HIS A 238 -8.36 -0.09 -2.67
C HIS A 238 -8.59 -0.74 -4.04
N GLY A 239 -7.54 -0.93 -4.84
CA GLY A 239 -7.66 -1.38 -6.23
C GLY A 239 -6.50 -0.85 -7.06
N SER A 240 -6.17 -1.56 -8.13
CA SER A 240 -5.14 -1.15 -9.09
C SER A 240 -5.49 -1.61 -10.51
N ALA A 241 -4.87 -0.97 -11.50
CA ALA A 241 -4.82 -1.49 -12.87
C ALA A 241 -3.92 -2.74 -12.98
N ASN A 242 -2.99 -2.93 -12.05
CA ASN A 242 -1.96 -3.96 -12.10
C ASN A 242 -2.33 -5.19 -11.28
N PHE A 243 -1.83 -6.36 -11.70
CA PHE A 243 -2.05 -7.63 -10.99
C PHE A 243 -1.60 -7.51 -9.52
N ARG A 244 -2.26 -8.25 -8.61
CA ARG A 244 -1.93 -8.25 -7.16
C ARG A 244 -2.00 -6.86 -6.51
N LEU A 245 -2.87 -5.99 -7.00
CA LEU A 245 -3.06 -4.64 -6.47
C LEU A 245 -1.75 -3.82 -6.51
N LEU A 246 -0.82 -4.07 -7.43
CA LEU A 246 0.47 -3.37 -7.42
C LEU A 246 0.34 -1.92 -7.88
N ALA A 247 1.10 -1.01 -7.30
CA ALA A 247 1.04 0.41 -7.64
C ALA A 247 1.47 0.71 -9.08
N GLN A 248 2.38 -0.10 -9.61
CA GLN A 248 2.89 -0.01 -10.98
C GLN A 248 2.97 -1.40 -11.61
N GLU A 249 3.24 -1.44 -12.91
CA GLU A 249 3.41 -2.69 -13.65
C GLU A 249 4.62 -3.48 -13.14
N TYR A 250 4.43 -4.79 -13.04
CA TYR A 250 5.45 -5.78 -12.77
C TYR A 250 5.00 -7.08 -13.47
N PRO A 251 5.86 -7.90 -14.09
CA PRO A 251 5.34 -9.03 -14.82
C PRO A 251 4.92 -10.15 -13.86
N PRO A 252 3.73 -10.77 -14.00
CA PRO A 252 3.34 -11.94 -13.22
C PRO A 252 4.06 -13.22 -13.68
N GLN A 253 4.56 -13.27 -14.91
CA GLN A 253 5.16 -14.46 -15.52
C GLN A 253 6.65 -14.60 -15.18
N PHE A 254 7.14 -15.84 -15.28
CA PHE A 254 8.57 -16.14 -15.13
C PHE A 254 9.41 -15.53 -16.27
N TYR A 255 8.89 -15.59 -17.50
CA TYR A 255 9.54 -15.05 -18.69
C TYR A 255 8.71 -13.89 -19.27
N SER A 256 9.39 -12.85 -19.72
CA SER A 256 8.82 -11.70 -20.42
C SER A 256 9.86 -11.12 -21.38
N PRO A 257 9.47 -10.51 -22.51
CA PRO A 257 10.37 -9.60 -23.22
C PRO A 257 10.83 -8.48 -22.28
N TYR A 258 12.04 -7.98 -22.52
CA TYR A 258 12.54 -6.82 -21.81
C TYR A 258 11.89 -5.55 -22.35
N ASP A 259 11.11 -4.89 -21.51
CA ASP A 259 10.65 -3.53 -21.67
C ASP A 259 10.74 -2.86 -20.29
N PRO A 260 11.48 -1.75 -20.14
CA PRO A 260 11.59 -1.05 -18.85
C PRO A 260 10.24 -0.70 -18.22
N LYS A 261 9.22 -0.43 -19.04
CA LYS A 261 7.87 -0.08 -18.57
C LYS A 261 7.21 -1.23 -17.81
N LEU A 262 7.55 -2.47 -18.13
CA LEU A 262 7.03 -3.65 -17.44
C LEU A 262 7.59 -3.80 -16.03
N TYR A 263 8.66 -3.08 -15.66
CA TYR A 263 9.30 -3.14 -14.35
C TYR A 263 9.17 -1.82 -13.58
N GLY A 264 8.18 -1.00 -13.94
CA GLY A 264 7.97 0.32 -13.34
C GLY A 264 7.94 0.28 -11.82
N LEU A 265 7.34 -0.75 -11.22
CA LEU A 265 7.31 -0.93 -9.76
C LEU A 265 8.70 -1.01 -9.14
N CYS A 266 9.63 -1.69 -9.80
CA CYS A 266 10.98 -1.86 -9.30
C CYS A 266 11.79 -0.58 -9.48
N PHE A 267 11.60 0.10 -10.61
CA PHE A 267 12.40 1.27 -11.00
C PHE A 267 11.99 2.58 -10.34
N GLU A 268 10.93 2.58 -9.53
CA GLU A 268 10.66 3.68 -8.59
C GLU A 268 11.77 3.80 -7.53
N CYS A 269 12.52 2.72 -7.26
CA CYS A 269 13.58 2.69 -6.23
C CYS A 269 14.91 2.09 -6.72
N HIS A 270 14.89 1.25 -7.75
CA HIS A 270 16.08 0.60 -8.29
C HIS A 270 16.52 1.23 -9.62
N GLU A 271 17.83 1.41 -9.77
CA GLU A 271 18.44 1.94 -10.99
C GLU A 271 18.17 1.02 -12.19
N ASP A 272 17.54 1.53 -13.24
CA ASP A 272 17.17 0.76 -14.43
C ASP A 272 18.36 0.47 -15.36
N THR A 273 19.40 1.31 -15.32
CA THR A 273 20.61 1.14 -16.14
C THR A 273 21.34 -0.17 -15.85
N ILE A 274 21.09 -0.81 -14.70
CA ILE A 274 21.58 -2.16 -14.38
C ILE A 274 21.09 -3.22 -15.38
N LEU A 275 19.98 -2.98 -16.08
CA LEU A 275 19.45 -3.89 -17.10
C LEU A 275 19.74 -3.41 -18.52
N ALA A 276 20.10 -2.14 -18.72
CA ALA A 276 20.37 -1.58 -20.05
C ALA A 276 21.83 -1.76 -20.50
N GLN A 277 22.78 -1.84 -19.57
CA GLN A 277 24.21 -1.90 -19.93
C GLN A 277 24.71 -3.36 -20.05
N PRO A 278 25.18 -3.82 -21.23
CA PRO A 278 25.72 -5.17 -21.40
C PRO A 278 27.05 -5.39 -20.67
N GLN A 279 27.79 -4.32 -20.40
CA GLN A 279 29.07 -4.34 -19.71
C GLN A 279 29.06 -3.34 -18.54
N THR A 280 29.62 -3.71 -17.41
CA THR A 280 29.79 -2.84 -16.24
C THR A 280 30.85 -3.39 -15.28
N THR A 281 31.53 -2.49 -14.56
CA THR A 281 32.41 -2.86 -13.44
C THR A 281 31.92 -2.32 -12.10
N THR A 282 30.96 -1.39 -12.11
CA THR A 282 30.53 -0.57 -10.97
C THR A 282 29.05 -0.75 -10.61
N LEU A 283 28.16 -0.97 -11.59
CA LEU A 283 26.71 -0.99 -11.36
C LEU A 283 26.23 -2.19 -10.54
N THR A 284 26.92 -3.33 -10.69
CA THR A 284 26.51 -4.56 -10.01
C THR A 284 27.67 -5.48 -9.73
N ARG A 285 27.49 -6.32 -8.70
CA ARG A 285 28.37 -7.45 -8.39
C ARG A 285 27.89 -8.75 -9.04
N PHE A 286 26.72 -8.78 -9.67
CA PHE A 286 26.27 -9.92 -10.48
C PHE A 286 26.79 -9.75 -11.91
N ARG A 287 28.10 -9.97 -12.09
CA ARG A 287 28.82 -9.79 -13.36
C ARG A 287 29.95 -10.81 -13.50
N ASN A 288 30.32 -11.16 -14.73
CA ASN A 288 31.49 -11.99 -15.00
C ASN A 288 32.55 -11.18 -15.76
N GLY A 289 33.64 -10.79 -15.08
CA GLY A 289 34.50 -9.71 -15.52
C GLY A 289 33.70 -8.43 -15.72
N GLY A 290 33.78 -7.84 -16.91
CA GLY A 290 32.92 -6.72 -17.29
C GLY A 290 31.49 -7.13 -17.67
N THR A 291 31.20 -8.39 -17.95
CA THR A 291 29.90 -8.79 -18.50
C THR A 291 28.80 -8.71 -17.45
N ASN A 292 27.80 -7.86 -17.68
CA ASN A 292 26.68 -7.69 -16.77
C ASN A 292 25.73 -8.90 -16.85
N LEU A 293 25.64 -9.71 -15.80
CA LEU A 293 24.80 -10.90 -15.82
C LEU A 293 23.31 -10.56 -15.68
N HIS A 294 22.93 -9.40 -15.13
CA HIS A 294 21.53 -8.97 -15.18
C HIS A 294 21.07 -8.76 -16.63
N TYR A 295 21.86 -8.03 -17.43
CA TYR A 295 21.60 -7.85 -18.86
C TYR A 295 21.47 -9.19 -19.58
N VAL A 296 22.40 -10.12 -19.34
CA VAL A 296 22.41 -11.45 -19.99
C VAL A 296 21.13 -12.25 -19.70
N HIS A 297 20.50 -12.08 -18.54
CA HIS A 297 19.33 -12.88 -18.14
C HIS A 297 18.00 -12.17 -18.40
N VAL A 298 17.93 -10.86 -18.18
CA VAL A 298 16.68 -10.10 -18.22
C VAL A 298 16.50 -9.41 -19.56
N HIS A 299 17.56 -8.84 -20.15
CA HIS A 299 17.52 -8.08 -21.39
C HIS A 299 17.45 -9.01 -22.63
N LYS A 300 16.27 -9.59 -22.88
CA LYS A 300 15.99 -10.43 -24.04
C LYS A 300 14.76 -9.94 -24.78
N THR A 301 14.78 -10.10 -26.11
CA THR A 301 13.68 -9.71 -26.99
C THR A 301 12.40 -10.51 -26.77
N GLU A 302 12.50 -11.78 -26.34
CA GLU A 302 11.33 -12.65 -26.19
C GLU A 302 11.23 -13.29 -24.81
N ARG A 303 12.33 -13.90 -24.33
CA ARG A 303 12.32 -14.77 -23.14
C ARG A 303 13.29 -14.31 -22.06
N GLY A 304 13.16 -13.04 -21.65
CA GLY A 304 13.90 -12.49 -20.53
C GLY A 304 13.39 -13.08 -19.22
N ARG A 305 14.28 -13.45 -18.31
CA ARG A 305 13.87 -13.83 -16.95
C ARG A 305 13.44 -12.56 -16.22
N THR A 306 12.22 -12.54 -15.71
CA THR A 306 11.73 -11.38 -14.94
C THR A 306 12.47 -11.32 -13.60
N CYS A 307 12.46 -10.19 -12.89
CA CYS A 307 13.11 -10.08 -11.59
C CYS A 307 12.61 -11.17 -10.62
N ARG A 308 11.35 -11.58 -10.77
CA ARG A 308 10.68 -12.63 -10.00
C ARG A 308 11.26 -14.02 -10.24
N ALA A 309 12.04 -14.22 -11.29
CA ALA A 309 12.73 -15.49 -11.51
C ALA A 309 13.84 -15.72 -10.48
N CYS A 310 14.40 -14.64 -9.92
CA CYS A 310 15.58 -14.67 -9.05
C CYS A 310 15.35 -13.99 -7.69
N HIS A 311 14.40 -13.05 -7.58
CA HIS A 311 14.18 -12.25 -6.38
C HIS A 311 12.83 -12.57 -5.72
N GLU A 312 12.82 -12.94 -4.44
CA GLU A 312 11.62 -12.96 -3.60
C GLU A 312 11.42 -11.61 -2.93
N VAL A 313 10.50 -10.82 -3.48
CA VAL A 313 10.41 -9.37 -3.21
C VAL A 313 9.84 -9.00 -1.85
N HIS A 314 9.33 -9.97 -1.08
CA HIS A 314 8.87 -9.73 0.29
C HIS A 314 10.00 -9.98 1.29
N ALA A 315 10.54 -11.20 1.28
CA ALA A 315 11.67 -11.60 2.09
C ALA A 315 12.32 -12.89 1.56
N SER A 316 13.63 -13.02 1.76
CA SER A 316 14.38 -14.24 1.46
C SER A 316 15.35 -14.63 2.58
N LYS A 317 15.96 -15.81 2.46
CA LYS A 317 17.08 -16.22 3.32
C LYS A 317 18.41 -15.61 2.88
N GLN A 318 18.56 -15.40 1.58
CA GLN A 318 19.77 -14.87 0.96
C GLN A 318 19.70 -13.34 0.89
N LYS A 319 20.87 -12.70 0.91
CA LYS A 319 20.97 -11.25 0.69
C LYS A 319 20.46 -10.87 -0.70
N HIS A 320 20.12 -9.59 -0.88
CA HIS A 320 19.62 -9.05 -2.15
C HIS A 320 18.35 -9.74 -2.67
N GLN A 321 17.53 -10.23 -1.75
CA GLN A 321 16.26 -10.89 -2.05
C GLN A 321 16.39 -12.16 -2.91
N ILE A 322 17.57 -12.79 -2.99
CA ILE A 322 17.75 -13.96 -3.86
C ILE A 322 16.94 -15.15 -3.32
N ARG A 323 16.07 -15.72 -4.16
CA ARG A 323 15.20 -16.84 -3.76
C ARG A 323 15.93 -18.17 -3.76
N ASP A 324 15.62 -19.03 -2.79
CA ASP A 324 16.17 -20.39 -2.69
C ASP A 324 15.70 -21.27 -3.87
N ALA A 325 14.45 -21.08 -4.29
CA ALA A 325 13.83 -21.79 -5.38
C ALA A 325 12.79 -20.94 -6.09
N VAL A 326 12.47 -21.31 -7.33
CA VAL A 326 11.49 -20.61 -8.17
C VAL A 326 10.47 -21.59 -8.73
N PRO A 327 9.17 -21.25 -8.74
CA PRO A 327 8.17 -22.05 -9.42
C PRO A 327 8.50 -22.16 -10.92
N TYR A 328 8.64 -23.39 -11.42
CA TYR A 328 9.04 -23.69 -12.77
C TYR A 328 8.12 -24.76 -13.41
N GLY A 329 7.72 -24.51 -14.65
CA GLY A 329 6.80 -25.37 -15.40
C GLY A 329 5.34 -25.26 -14.95
N SER A 330 4.46 -25.98 -15.65
CA SER A 330 3.00 -25.94 -15.43
C SER A 330 2.53 -26.69 -14.18
N ARG A 331 3.34 -27.61 -13.65
CA ARG A 331 3.02 -28.42 -12.46
C ARG A 331 3.51 -27.81 -11.14
N GLY A 332 4.04 -26.59 -11.16
CA GLY A 332 4.48 -25.89 -9.95
C GLY A 332 5.71 -26.51 -9.28
N TRP A 333 6.57 -27.20 -10.03
CA TRP A 333 7.82 -27.73 -9.50
C TRP A 333 8.73 -26.59 -9.06
N MET A 334 9.33 -26.71 -7.87
CA MET A 334 10.21 -25.67 -7.33
C MET A 334 11.65 -25.94 -7.76
N LEU A 335 12.11 -25.19 -8.76
CA LEU A 335 13.48 -25.24 -9.22
C LEU A 335 14.39 -24.55 -8.21
N LYS A 336 15.33 -25.29 -7.61
CA LYS A 336 16.33 -24.72 -6.70
C LYS A 336 17.32 -23.85 -7.48
N VAL A 337 17.57 -22.64 -6.96
CA VAL A 337 18.58 -21.72 -7.50
C VAL A 337 19.97 -22.05 -6.94
N ASN A 338 20.04 -22.55 -5.70
CA ASN A 338 21.27 -22.93 -4.99
C ASN A 338 22.37 -21.86 -5.11
N TYR A 339 21.99 -20.59 -4.94
CA TYR A 339 22.93 -19.49 -4.99
C TYR A 339 23.89 -19.53 -3.80
N THR A 340 25.18 -19.42 -4.08
CA THR A 340 26.23 -19.23 -3.07
C THR A 340 27.06 -18.01 -3.43
N GLN A 341 27.14 -17.05 -2.51
CA GLN A 341 28.00 -15.88 -2.66
C GLN A 341 29.47 -16.26 -2.43
N LEU A 342 30.35 -15.83 -3.32
CA LEU A 342 31.79 -16.02 -3.22
C LEU A 342 32.50 -14.67 -2.98
N PRO A 343 33.72 -14.64 -2.42
CA PRO A 343 34.42 -13.38 -2.13
C PRO A 343 34.55 -12.46 -3.35
N ASN A 344 34.85 -13.04 -4.52
CA ASN A 344 35.04 -12.33 -5.78
C ASN A 344 33.97 -12.69 -6.82
N GLY A 345 32.76 -13.10 -6.43
CA GLY A 345 31.72 -13.47 -7.39
C GLY A 345 30.59 -14.26 -6.76
N GLY A 346 30.14 -15.31 -7.44
CA GLY A 346 29.11 -16.20 -6.93
C GLY A 346 28.93 -17.41 -7.81
N MET A 347 28.12 -18.35 -7.33
CA MET A 347 27.69 -19.50 -8.10
C MET A 347 26.21 -19.77 -7.94
N CYS A 348 25.60 -20.41 -8.93
CA CYS A 348 24.24 -20.92 -8.86
C CYS A 348 24.10 -22.19 -9.71
N ASP A 349 23.09 -22.99 -9.42
CA ASP A 349 22.85 -24.23 -10.16
C ASP A 349 22.00 -23.97 -11.41
N LYS A 350 22.41 -24.55 -12.54
CA LYS A 350 21.60 -24.59 -13.75
C LYS A 350 20.70 -25.82 -13.72
N THR A 351 19.47 -25.57 -13.28
CA THR A 351 18.25 -26.37 -13.48
C THR A 351 18.27 -27.84 -13.03
N CYS A 352 19.27 -28.66 -13.36
CA CYS A 352 19.42 -30.04 -12.86
C CYS A 352 20.86 -30.60 -12.83
N HIS A 353 21.88 -30.05 -13.53
CA HIS A 353 23.16 -30.78 -13.67
C HIS A 353 24.47 -29.98 -13.62
N ASP A 354 24.48 -28.65 -13.78
CA ASP A 354 25.74 -27.89 -13.84
C ASP A 354 25.71 -26.67 -12.93
N GLN A 355 26.71 -26.55 -12.05
CA GLN A 355 26.98 -25.31 -11.34
C GLN A 355 27.61 -24.29 -12.29
N ARG A 356 27.14 -23.04 -12.24
CA ARG A 356 27.74 -21.93 -12.97
C ARG A 356 28.38 -20.99 -11.97
N VAL A 357 29.69 -20.79 -12.12
CA VAL A 357 30.48 -19.83 -11.34
C VAL A 357 30.74 -18.60 -12.19
N TYR A 358 30.67 -17.42 -11.57
CA TYR A 358 31.11 -16.16 -12.17
C TYR A 358 32.09 -15.45 -11.24
N THR A 359 32.98 -14.66 -11.84
CA THR A 359 33.97 -13.87 -11.10
C THR A 359 33.90 -12.40 -11.48
N ASN A 360 34.01 -11.51 -10.51
CA ASN A 360 34.05 -10.06 -10.70
C ASN A 360 35.43 -9.55 -11.11
N SER A 361 36.44 -10.42 -11.12
CA SER A 361 37.76 -10.08 -11.67
C SER A 361 37.64 -9.93 -13.17
N VAL A 362 38.09 -8.81 -13.72
CA VAL A 362 38.30 -8.70 -15.17
C VAL A 362 39.47 -9.64 -15.50
N PRO A 363 39.32 -10.62 -16.40
CA PRO A 363 40.46 -11.41 -16.83
C PRO A 363 41.57 -10.46 -17.29
N VAL A 364 42.78 -10.61 -16.75
CA VAL A 364 43.96 -9.96 -17.36
C VAL A 364 43.96 -10.47 -18.80
N ALA A 365 43.70 -9.58 -19.75
CA ALA A 365 43.64 -9.96 -21.15
C ALA A 365 44.84 -10.85 -21.46
N LEU A 366 44.58 -12.03 -22.02
CA LEU A 366 45.61 -12.79 -22.72
C LEU A 366 46.22 -11.80 -23.70
N LYS A 367 47.41 -11.29 -23.38
CA LYS A 367 48.20 -10.48 -24.31
C LYS A 367 48.40 -11.39 -25.51
N ALA A 368 47.62 -11.17 -26.56
CA ALA A 368 47.92 -11.70 -27.87
C ALA A 368 49.36 -11.26 -28.17
N LYS A 369 50.25 -12.24 -28.27
CA LYS A 369 51.58 -12.05 -28.83
C LYS A 369 51.46 -12.00 -30.34
#